data_AF-A0A969KD40-F1
#
_entry.id   AF-A0A969KD40-F1
#
_cell.length_a   1.000
_cell.length_b   1.000
_cell.length_c   1.000
_cell.angle_alpha   90.00
_cell.angle_beta   90.00
_cell.angle_gamma   90.00
#
_symmetry.space_group_name_H-M   'P 1'
#
loop_
_entity.id
_entity.type
_entity.pdbx_description
1 polymer ?
#
loop_
_entity_poly.entity_id
_entity_poly.type
_entity_poly.pdbx_seq_one_letter_code
_entity_poly.pdbx_strand_id
1 'polypeptide(L)'
;MKAIAHHAENQLTKYRRPVYLNFQDICDDADFYEALCFELGLTEICKGFKLKRAIAKLDPPILLLLDEIEKMAWDGFTRQIRSQLRGLAEGSDAPLRLVVAASIDLDELFPDSRGSVSPFKNICLNESLALWDEDAVKTFIQLRLVATPICFSEQEIMRILVDTQGHPQKVMLACFRLYNRYKSEF
;
A
#
# COMPACT_ATOMS: atom_id res chain seq x y z
N MET A 1 -4.19 1.94 0.01
CA MET A 1 -3.57 1.80 1.35
C MET A 1 -4.52 1.47 2.51
N LYS A 2 -5.62 2.21 2.77
CA LYS A 2 -6.56 1.85 3.88
C LYS A 2 -7.14 0.42 3.80
N ALA A 3 -7.43 -0.07 2.59
CA ALA A 3 -7.93 -1.45 2.39
C ALA A 3 -6.86 -2.53 2.71
N ILE A 4 -5.60 -2.27 2.32
CA ILE A 4 -4.46 -3.18 2.58
C ILE A 4 -4.11 -3.18 4.07
N ALA A 5 -4.13 -2.01 4.73
CA ALA A 5 -3.93 -1.91 6.17
C ALA A 5 -4.98 -2.72 6.95
N HIS A 6 -6.26 -2.65 6.54
CA HIS A 6 -7.33 -3.44 7.15
C HIS A 6 -7.17 -4.95 6.93
N HIS A 7 -6.70 -5.40 5.76
CA HIS A 7 -6.39 -6.81 5.53
C HIS A 7 -5.18 -7.29 6.34
N ALA A 8 -4.16 -6.43 6.49
CA ALA A 8 -2.96 -6.76 7.26
C ALA A 8 -3.25 -6.97 8.75
N GLU A 9 -4.23 -6.28 9.33
CA GLU A 9 -4.64 -6.47 10.74
C GLU A 9 -5.02 -7.92 11.05
N ASN A 10 -5.64 -8.64 10.10
CA ASN A 10 -6.06 -10.04 10.28
C ASN A 10 -4.89 -11.04 10.19
N GLN A 11 -3.73 -10.62 9.66
CA GLN A 11 -2.52 -11.43 9.56
C GLN A 11 -1.55 -11.20 10.74
N LEU A 12 -1.87 -10.24 11.62
CA LEU A 12 -1.02 -9.88 12.74
C LEU A 12 -1.44 -10.62 14.02
N THR A 13 -0.46 -11.28 14.67
CA THR A 13 -0.68 -11.95 15.96
C THR A 13 -0.86 -10.98 17.14
N LYS A 14 -0.47 -9.71 16.96
CA LYS A 14 -0.61 -8.62 17.94
C LYS A 14 -0.83 -7.30 17.22
N TYR A 15 -1.61 -6.41 17.83
CA TYR A 15 -1.78 -5.05 17.31
C TYR A 15 -0.42 -4.37 17.11
N ARG A 16 -0.30 -3.64 16.01
CA ARG A 16 0.87 -2.84 15.66
C ARG A 16 0.40 -1.46 15.20
N ARG A 17 1.06 -0.40 15.66
CA ARG A 17 0.74 0.96 15.22
C ARG A 17 1.12 1.11 13.74
N PRO A 18 0.17 1.44 12.85
CA PRO A 18 0.47 1.70 11.46
C PRO A 18 1.26 3.01 11.34
N VAL A 19 2.32 2.97 10.55
CA VAL A 19 3.12 4.13 10.15
C VAL A 19 3.18 4.11 8.63
N TYR A 20 2.88 5.23 7.99
CA TYR A 20 2.69 5.32 6.55
C TYR A 20 3.78 6.16 5.92
N LEU A 21 4.45 5.62 4.89
CA LEU A 21 5.39 6.37 4.05
C LEU A 21 4.96 6.27 2.59
N ASN A 22 4.80 7.42 1.95
CA ASN A 22 4.58 7.54 0.52
C ASN A 22 5.89 7.95 -0.15
N PHE A 23 6.48 7.06 -0.95
CA PHE A 23 7.72 7.40 -1.63
C PHE A 23 7.56 8.49 -2.69
N GLN A 24 6.35 8.88 -3.09
CA GLN A 24 6.18 10.07 -3.94
C GLN A 24 6.75 11.34 -3.30
N ASP A 25 6.69 11.43 -1.97
CA ASP A 25 7.15 12.59 -1.20
C ASP A 25 8.61 12.46 -0.72
N ILE A 26 9.25 11.30 -0.95
CA ILE A 26 10.62 10.99 -0.50
C ILE A 26 11.56 10.96 -1.71
N CYS A 27 12.63 11.74 -1.65
CA CYS A 27 13.52 11.97 -2.79
C CYS A 27 14.79 11.09 -2.78
N ASP A 28 15.32 10.81 -1.59
CA ASP A 28 16.59 10.09 -1.43
C ASP A 28 16.70 9.38 -0.07
N ASP A 29 17.89 8.81 0.16
CA ASP A 29 18.21 8.11 1.39
C ASP A 29 18.08 8.96 2.67
N ALA A 30 18.51 10.22 2.63
CA ALA A 30 18.49 11.09 3.81
C ALA A 30 17.05 11.48 4.16
N ASP A 31 16.29 11.86 3.14
CA ASP A 31 14.87 12.19 3.23
C ASP A 31 14.05 11.00 3.77
N PHE A 32 14.38 9.77 3.36
CA PHE A 32 13.76 8.56 3.92
C PHE A 32 13.94 8.46 5.44
N TYR A 33 15.16 8.66 5.96
CA TYR A 33 15.38 8.56 7.41
C TYR A 33 14.71 9.68 8.19
N GLU A 34 14.69 10.89 7.61
CA GLU A 34 13.98 12.03 8.18
C GLU A 34 12.48 11.75 8.28
N ALA A 35 11.84 11.38 7.16
CA ALA A 35 10.43 11.04 7.10
C ALA A 35 10.08 9.89 8.05
N LEU A 36 10.86 8.80 8.05
CA LEU A 36 10.61 7.66 8.93
C LEU A 36 10.73 8.05 10.41
N CYS A 37 11.76 8.79 10.80
CA CYS A 37 11.93 9.19 12.20
C CYS A 37 10.83 10.15 12.64
N PHE A 38 10.43 11.09 11.77
CA PHE A 38 9.32 12.00 12.01
C PHE A 38 8.01 11.25 12.26
N GLU A 39 7.62 10.34 11.36
CA GLU A 39 6.38 9.56 11.48
C GLU A 39 6.38 8.60 12.69
N LEU A 40 7.57 8.12 13.07
CA LEU A 40 7.74 7.32 14.29
C LEU A 40 7.64 8.16 15.58
N GLY A 41 7.72 9.49 15.50
CA GLY A 41 7.75 10.39 16.65
C GLY A 41 9.11 10.41 17.35
N LEU A 42 10.20 10.12 16.64
CA LEU A 42 11.56 10.17 17.18
C LEU A 42 12.10 11.60 17.15
N THR A 43 12.75 12.02 18.23
CA THR A 43 13.33 13.37 18.35
C THR A 43 14.64 13.56 17.59
N GLU A 44 15.28 12.47 17.17
CA GLU A 44 16.54 12.47 16.44
C GLU A 44 16.43 11.63 15.18
N ILE A 45 17.03 12.11 14.08
CA ILE A 45 17.18 11.32 12.86
C ILE A 45 18.15 10.16 13.14
N CYS A 46 17.61 8.95 13.09
CA CYS A 46 18.31 7.72 13.40
C CYS A 46 18.53 6.87 12.14
N LYS A 47 19.71 6.27 12.03
CA LYS A 47 20.05 5.29 10.98
C LYS A 47 20.77 4.07 11.54
N GLY A 48 20.86 3.01 10.74
CA GLY A 48 21.49 1.73 11.12
C GLY A 48 21.02 1.21 12.49
N PHE A 49 21.98 0.83 13.33
CA PHE A 49 21.72 0.25 14.65
C PHE A 49 20.93 1.18 15.59
N LYS A 50 21.15 2.50 15.54
CA LYS A 50 20.42 3.46 16.37
C LYS A 50 18.92 3.42 16.06
N LEU A 51 18.57 3.39 14.76
CA LEU A 51 17.19 3.28 14.32
C LEU A 51 16.56 1.96 14.78
N LYS A 52 17.26 0.84 14.59
CA LYS A 52 16.79 -0.48 15.05
C LYS A 52 16.47 -0.47 16.55
N ARG A 53 17.36 0.10 17.36
CA ARG A 53 17.18 0.20 18.81
C ARG A 53 16.04 1.17 19.19
N ALA A 54 15.88 2.27 18.47
CA ALA A 54 14.79 3.22 18.71
C ALA A 54 13.43 2.57 18.44
N ILE A 55 13.27 1.91 17.29
CA ILE A 55 12.02 1.23 16.91
C ILE A 55 11.70 0.08 17.87
N ALA A 56 12.70 -0.72 18.26
CA ALA A 56 12.51 -1.83 19.19
C ALA A 56 11.99 -1.41 20.59
N LYS A 57 12.14 -0.14 20.96
CA LYS A 57 11.62 0.42 22.22
C LYS A 57 10.21 0.99 22.10
N LEU A 58 9.68 1.11 20.88
CA LEU A 58 8.34 1.64 20.67
C LEU A 58 7.30 0.61 21.10
N ASP A 59 6.34 1.08 21.89
CA ASP A 59 5.16 0.33 22.28
C ASP A 59 3.92 1.19 21.97
N PRO A 60 2.98 0.73 21.14
CA PRO A 60 2.95 -0.58 20.47
C PRO A 60 4.02 -0.74 19.36
N PRO A 61 4.38 -1.99 19.00
CA PRO A 61 5.29 -2.28 17.90
C PRO A 61 4.74 -1.74 16.56
N ILE A 62 5.62 -1.53 15.59
CA ILE A 62 5.26 -0.82 14.35
C ILE A 62 4.85 -1.77 13.22
N LEU A 63 3.85 -1.34 12.44
CA LEU A 63 3.51 -1.84 11.11
C LEU A 63 3.82 -0.72 10.11
N LEU A 64 4.90 -0.85 9.36
CA LEU A 64 5.35 0.15 8.40
C LEU A 64 4.73 -0.15 7.03
N LEU A 65 3.88 0.76 6.57
CA LEU A 65 3.18 0.73 5.30
C LEU A 65 3.97 1.58 4.30
N LEU A 66 4.47 0.98 3.22
CA LEU A 66 5.22 1.65 2.17
C LEU A 66 4.40 1.67 0.88
N ASP A 67 4.13 2.87 0.35
CA ASP A 67 3.51 3.07 -0.97
C ASP A 67 4.55 3.54 -2.00
N GLU A 68 4.33 3.22 -3.28
CA GLU A 68 5.13 3.72 -4.41
C GLU A 68 6.63 3.38 -4.30
N ILE A 69 6.90 2.18 -3.77
CA ILE A 69 8.24 1.69 -3.42
C ILE A 69 9.19 1.58 -4.62
N GLU A 70 8.68 1.57 -5.85
CA GLU A 70 9.41 1.57 -7.12
C GLU A 70 10.43 2.69 -7.21
N LYS A 71 10.15 3.83 -6.57
CA LYS A 71 11.11 4.93 -6.47
C LYS A 71 12.41 4.52 -5.78
N MET A 72 12.40 3.54 -4.88
CA MET A 72 13.63 3.03 -4.28
C MET A 72 14.59 2.40 -5.29
N ALA A 73 14.15 2.10 -6.51
CA ALA A 73 15.01 1.62 -7.59
C ALA A 73 15.79 2.75 -8.28
N TRP A 74 15.47 4.02 -8.02
CA TRP A 74 16.10 5.18 -8.66
C TRP A 74 17.44 5.55 -8.01
N ASP A 75 18.25 6.34 -8.71
CA ASP A 75 19.63 6.68 -8.32
C ASP A 75 19.75 7.37 -6.95
N GLY A 76 18.68 8.01 -6.46
CA GLY A 76 18.64 8.65 -5.14
C GLY A 76 18.64 7.68 -3.95
N PHE A 77 18.37 6.39 -4.20
CA PHE A 77 18.26 5.38 -3.15
C PHE A 77 19.34 4.32 -3.24
N THR A 78 19.99 4.04 -2.10
CA THR A 78 21.08 3.07 -2.06
C THR A 78 20.61 1.69 -1.60
N ARG A 79 21.44 0.68 -1.89
CA ARG A 79 21.27 -0.68 -1.35
C ARG A 79 21.30 -0.73 0.19
N GLN A 80 21.88 0.28 0.83
CA GLN A 80 21.98 0.32 2.29
C GLN A 80 20.60 0.44 2.93
N ILE A 81 19.73 1.32 2.43
CA ILE A 81 18.36 1.44 2.96
C ILE A 81 17.56 0.17 2.74
N ARG A 82 17.65 -0.39 1.53
CA ARG A 82 16.99 -1.65 1.18
C ARG A 82 17.40 -2.78 2.14
N SER A 83 18.70 -2.89 2.42
CA SER A 83 19.25 -3.86 3.39
C SER A 83 18.81 -3.57 4.83
N GLN A 84 18.71 -2.29 5.20
CA GLN A 84 18.25 -1.90 6.53
C GLN A 84 16.77 -2.20 6.73
N LEU A 85 15.90 -1.91 5.75
CA LEU A 85 14.48 -2.27 5.77
C LEU A 85 14.30 -3.78 5.98
N ARG A 86 15.05 -4.59 5.23
CA ARG A 86 15.13 -6.04 5.44
C ARG A 86 15.49 -6.39 6.88
N GLY A 87 16.61 -5.86 7.39
CA GLY A 87 17.08 -6.15 8.75
C GLY A 87 16.17 -5.65 9.88
N LEU A 88 15.24 -4.72 9.59
CA LEU A 88 14.20 -4.25 10.51
C LEU A 88 12.94 -5.12 10.48
N ALA A 89 12.71 -5.87 9.40
CA ALA A 89 11.47 -6.64 9.17
C ALA A 89 11.66 -8.16 9.26
N GLU A 90 12.88 -8.65 9.10
CA GLU A 90 13.23 -10.07 9.07
C GLU A 90 13.22 -10.70 10.48
N GLY A 91 12.62 -11.90 10.58
CA GLY A 91 12.58 -12.70 11.82
C GLY A 91 11.30 -12.56 12.65
N SER A 92 11.10 -13.47 13.62
CA SER A 92 9.97 -13.44 14.55
C SER A 92 9.98 -12.21 15.46
N ASP A 93 11.18 -11.82 15.91
CA ASP A 93 11.42 -10.70 16.84
C ASP A 93 11.75 -9.39 16.13
N ALA A 94 11.33 -9.27 14.87
CA ALA A 94 11.56 -8.07 14.07
C ALA A 94 10.92 -6.84 14.76
N PRO A 95 11.67 -5.72 14.87
CA PRO A 95 11.17 -4.50 15.52
C PRO A 95 9.96 -3.89 14.80
N LEU A 96 9.81 -4.15 13.49
CA LEU A 96 8.61 -3.79 12.73
C LEU A 96 8.15 -4.92 11.80
N ARG A 97 6.93 -4.80 11.29
CA ARG A 97 6.43 -5.58 10.14
C ARG A 97 6.20 -4.64 8.97
N LEU A 98 6.34 -5.15 7.75
CA LEU A 98 6.17 -4.39 6.52
C LEU A 98 4.84 -4.73 5.84
N VAL A 99 4.24 -3.72 5.23
CA VAL A 99 3.26 -3.84 4.16
C VAL A 99 3.77 -2.99 3.03
N VAL A 100 3.91 -3.58 1.85
CA VAL A 100 4.45 -2.90 0.68
C VAL A 100 3.40 -2.92 -0.41
N ALA A 101 3.04 -1.75 -0.93
CA ALA A 101 2.25 -1.61 -2.13
C ALA A 101 3.19 -1.31 -3.31
N ALA A 102 3.08 -2.13 -4.35
CA ALA A 102 3.84 -2.00 -5.57
C ALA A 102 2.94 -2.37 -6.77
N SER A 103 3.16 -1.70 -7.89
CA SER A 103 2.58 -1.96 -9.21
C SER A 103 3.31 -3.08 -9.97
N ILE A 104 4.50 -3.46 -9.50
CA ILE A 104 5.32 -4.56 -10.04
C ILE A 104 5.62 -5.59 -8.95
N ASP A 105 5.97 -6.82 -9.36
CA ASP A 105 6.33 -7.88 -8.42
C ASP A 105 7.54 -7.46 -7.58
N LEU A 106 7.46 -7.68 -6.26
CA LEU A 106 8.53 -7.36 -5.30
C LEU A 106 9.83 -8.13 -5.60
N ASP A 107 9.75 -9.29 -6.26
CA ASP A 107 10.92 -10.05 -6.72
C ASP A 107 11.61 -9.41 -7.94
N GLU A 108 10.88 -8.61 -8.73
CA GLU A 108 11.39 -7.94 -9.93
C GLU A 108 11.75 -6.46 -9.70
N LEU A 109 11.25 -5.88 -8.61
CA LEU A 109 11.37 -4.47 -8.22
C LEU A 109 12.81 -3.92 -8.23
N PHE A 110 13.81 -4.74 -7.90
CA PHE A 110 15.21 -4.32 -7.80
C PHE A 110 16.11 -5.13 -8.74
N PRO A 111 16.15 -4.78 -10.05
CA PRO A 111 16.90 -5.55 -11.05
C PRO A 111 18.42 -5.46 -10.85
N ASP A 112 18.90 -4.41 -10.20
CA ASP A 112 20.32 -4.30 -9.82
C ASP A 112 20.71 -5.34 -8.77
N SER A 113 19.73 -5.93 -8.08
CA SER A 113 19.95 -7.03 -7.14
C SER A 113 20.19 -8.38 -7.86
N ARG A 114 20.25 -8.46 -9.19
CA ARG A 114 20.59 -9.69 -9.93
C ARG A 114 21.96 -10.23 -9.47
N GLY A 115 21.95 -11.26 -8.63
CA GLY A 115 23.12 -11.86 -7.97
C GLY A 115 23.11 -11.78 -6.43
N SER A 116 22.23 -10.96 -5.86
CA SER A 116 21.93 -10.81 -4.43
C SER A 116 20.45 -11.04 -4.14
N VAL A 117 20.10 -11.38 -2.91
CA VAL A 117 18.70 -11.61 -2.51
C VAL A 117 17.95 -10.27 -2.52
N SER A 118 16.81 -10.17 -3.24
CA SER A 118 15.95 -8.97 -3.19
C SER A 118 15.65 -8.61 -1.72
N PRO A 119 15.66 -7.31 -1.36
CA PRO A 119 15.42 -6.87 0.01
C PRO A 119 14.06 -7.32 0.56
N PHE A 120 13.08 -7.62 -0.30
CA PHE A 120 11.76 -8.10 0.12
C PHE A 120 11.54 -9.60 -0.07
N LYS A 121 12.49 -10.30 -0.70
CA LYS A 121 12.38 -11.75 -0.94
C LYS A 121 12.24 -12.51 0.38
N ASN A 122 11.16 -13.28 0.49
CA ASN A 122 10.75 -14.07 1.66
C ASN A 122 10.47 -13.25 2.94
N ILE A 123 10.28 -11.93 2.83
CA ILE A 123 9.92 -11.07 3.98
C ILE A 123 8.44 -10.70 3.94
N CYS A 124 7.90 -10.45 2.74
CA CYS A 124 6.49 -10.14 2.54
C CYS A 124 5.74 -11.39 2.06
N LEU A 125 4.50 -11.53 2.51
CA LEU A 125 3.52 -12.39 1.84
C LEU A 125 2.97 -11.59 0.66
N ASN A 126 3.09 -12.12 -0.55
CA ASN A 126 2.59 -11.46 -1.75
C ASN A 126 1.07 -11.69 -1.85
N GLU A 127 0.30 -10.61 -1.85
CA GLU A 127 -1.12 -10.62 -2.17
C GLU A 127 -1.35 -9.80 -3.44
N SER A 128 -1.92 -10.43 -4.47
CA SER A 128 -2.29 -9.74 -5.71
C SER A 128 -3.70 -9.18 -5.56
N LEU A 129 -3.85 -7.86 -5.72
CA LEU A 129 -5.16 -7.22 -5.80
C LEU A 129 -5.70 -7.41 -7.21
N ALA A 130 -6.66 -8.33 -7.35
CA ALA A 130 -7.34 -8.56 -8.61
C ALA A 130 -8.18 -7.35 -9.03
N LEU A 131 -8.43 -7.24 -10.34
CA LEU A 131 -9.48 -6.38 -10.87
C LEU A 131 -10.84 -6.84 -10.33
N TRP A 132 -11.79 -5.92 -10.23
CA TRP A 132 -13.15 -6.27 -9.81
C TRP A 132 -13.84 -7.07 -10.91
N ASP A 133 -14.36 -8.24 -10.54
CA ASP A 133 -15.27 -9.00 -11.37
C ASP A 133 -16.68 -8.37 -11.37
N GLU A 134 -17.59 -9.00 -12.10
CA GLU A 134 -18.97 -8.54 -12.22
C GLU A 134 -19.66 -8.43 -10.85
N ASP A 135 -19.49 -9.43 -9.99
CA ASP A 135 -20.11 -9.48 -8.67
C ASP A 135 -19.58 -8.37 -7.74
N ALA A 136 -18.27 -8.11 -7.77
CA ALA A 136 -17.66 -7.02 -7.02
C ALA A 136 -18.15 -5.65 -7.50
N VAL A 137 -18.27 -5.44 -8.82
CA VAL A 137 -18.81 -4.19 -9.39
C VAL A 137 -20.29 -4.01 -9.01
N LYS A 138 -21.11 -5.05 -9.16
CA LYS A 138 -22.54 -5.04 -8.79
C LYS A 138 -22.72 -4.71 -7.30
N THR A 139 -21.98 -5.41 -6.44
CA THR A 139 -21.99 -5.19 -5.00
C THR A 139 -21.57 -3.77 -4.64
N PHE A 140 -20.50 -3.25 -5.25
CA PHE A 140 -20.05 -1.88 -5.04
C PHE A 140 -21.14 -0.86 -5.40
N ILE A 141 -21.75 -0.99 -6.58
CA ILE A 141 -22.80 -0.08 -7.04
C ILE A 141 -24.01 -0.13 -6.11
N GLN A 142 -24.48 -1.34 -5.77
CA GLN A 142 -25.62 -1.53 -4.87
C GLN A 142 -25.38 -0.88 -3.50
N LEU A 143 -24.22 -1.13 -2.89
CA LEU A 143 -23.87 -0.56 -1.58
C LEU A 143 -23.80 0.98 -1.62
N ARG A 144 -23.40 1.57 -2.75
CA ARG A 144 -23.32 3.03 -2.90
C ARG A 144 -24.66 3.68 -3.18
N LEU A 145 -25.55 3.01 -3.90
CA LEU A 145 -26.83 3.57 -4.32
C LEU A 145 -27.98 3.26 -3.37
N VAL A 146 -27.85 2.29 -2.46
CA VAL A 146 -28.94 1.85 -1.56
C VAL A 146 -29.59 2.99 -0.75
N ALA A 147 -28.81 4.03 -0.41
CA ALA A 147 -29.28 5.19 0.32
C ALA A 147 -29.84 6.32 -0.59
N THR A 148 -30.00 6.05 -1.89
CA THR A 148 -30.39 7.03 -2.91
C THR A 148 -31.60 6.50 -3.70
N PRO A 149 -32.43 7.37 -4.29
CA PRO A 149 -33.52 6.94 -5.16
C PRO A 149 -33.05 6.51 -6.56
N ILE A 150 -31.75 6.63 -6.85
CA ILE A 150 -31.17 6.33 -8.16
C ILE A 150 -30.82 4.85 -8.22
N CYS A 151 -31.29 4.18 -9.28
CA CYS A 151 -30.95 2.80 -9.58
C CYS A 151 -30.37 2.72 -11.00
N PHE A 152 -29.19 2.13 -11.14
CA PHE A 152 -28.65 1.79 -12.45
C PHE A 152 -29.28 0.49 -12.96
N SER A 153 -29.53 0.44 -14.27
CA SER A 153 -29.98 -0.77 -14.95
C SER A 153 -28.84 -1.78 -15.13
N GLU A 154 -29.18 -3.06 -15.30
CA GLU A 154 -28.21 -4.12 -15.63
C GLU A 154 -27.37 -3.77 -16.86
N GLN A 155 -27.96 -3.14 -17.89
CA GLN A 155 -27.24 -2.75 -19.09
C GLN A 155 -26.17 -1.68 -18.82
N GLU A 156 -26.46 -0.72 -17.94
CA GLU A 156 -25.51 0.30 -17.54
C GLU A 156 -24.37 -0.26 -16.70
N ILE A 157 -24.68 -1.18 -15.78
CA ILE A 157 -23.68 -1.88 -14.96
C ILE A 157 -22.75 -2.71 -15.86
N MET A 158 -23.31 -3.47 -16.80
CA MET A 158 -22.52 -4.25 -17.77
C MET A 158 -21.65 -3.35 -18.66
N ARG A 159 -22.18 -2.20 -19.08
CA ARG A 159 -21.38 -1.22 -19.84
C ARG A 159 -20.22 -0.68 -19.03
N ILE A 160 -20.44 -0.33 -17.76
CA ILE A 160 -19.37 0.10 -16.84
C ILE A 160 -18.32 -1.01 -16.73
N LEU A 161 -18.72 -2.26 -16.53
CA LEU A 161 -17.78 -3.37 -16.42
C LEU A 161 -16.92 -3.54 -17.68
N VAL A 162 -17.54 -3.54 -18.87
CA VAL A 162 -16.83 -3.68 -20.16
C VAL A 162 -15.88 -2.50 -20.41
N ASP A 163 -16.34 -1.26 -20.23
CA ASP A 163 -15.56 -0.06 -20.53
C ASP A 163 -14.37 0.11 -19.57
N THR A 164 -14.48 -0.39 -18.34
CA THR A 164 -13.47 -0.22 -17.29
C THR A 164 -12.59 -1.44 -17.09
N GLN A 165 -13.01 -2.60 -17.63
CA GLN A 165 -12.39 -3.91 -17.43
C GLN A 165 -12.21 -4.26 -15.94
N GLY A 166 -13.12 -3.77 -15.07
CA GLY A 166 -13.05 -4.04 -13.64
C GLY A 166 -11.99 -3.24 -12.88
N HIS A 167 -11.29 -2.28 -13.51
CA HIS A 167 -10.36 -1.42 -12.78
C HIS A 167 -11.10 -0.56 -11.75
N PRO A 168 -10.85 -0.71 -10.43
CA PRO A 168 -11.64 -0.06 -9.39
C PRO A 168 -11.76 1.46 -9.56
N GLN A 169 -10.66 2.15 -9.89
CA GLN A 169 -10.66 3.59 -10.12
C GLN A 169 -11.54 4.00 -11.32
N LYS A 170 -11.46 3.25 -12.43
CA LYS A 170 -12.25 3.51 -13.63
C LYS A 170 -13.73 3.21 -13.38
N VAL A 171 -14.04 2.11 -12.68
CA VAL A 171 -15.41 1.76 -12.25
C VAL A 171 -16.00 2.90 -11.42
N MET A 172 -15.30 3.35 -10.38
CA MET A 172 -15.75 4.43 -9.50
C MET A 172 -16.03 5.73 -10.28
N LEU A 173 -15.13 6.11 -11.21
CA LEU A 173 -15.29 7.30 -12.03
C LEU A 173 -16.48 7.18 -13.01
N ALA A 174 -16.67 6.02 -13.62
CA ALA A 174 -17.79 5.77 -14.52
C ALA A 174 -19.13 5.82 -13.77
N CYS A 175 -19.20 5.19 -12.59
CA CYS A 175 -20.37 5.25 -11.70
C CYS A 175 -20.69 6.69 -11.30
N PHE A 176 -19.70 7.48 -10.90
CA PHE A 176 -19.89 8.88 -10.53
C PHE A 176 -20.46 9.72 -11.68
N ARG A 177 -19.93 9.54 -12.90
CA ARG A 177 -20.43 10.23 -14.10
C ARG A 177 -21.88 9.87 -14.41
N LEU A 178 -22.22 8.58 -14.31
CA LEU A 178 -23.59 8.12 -14.55
C LEU A 178 -24.55 8.65 -13.47
N TYR A 179 -24.16 8.58 -12.21
CA TYR A 179 -24.94 9.12 -11.09
C TYR A 179 -25.25 10.61 -11.27
N ASN A 180 -24.26 11.41 -11.69
CA ASN A 180 -24.48 12.84 -11.94
C ASN A 180 -25.46 13.09 -13.09
N ARG A 181 -25.47 12.22 -14.12
CA ARG A 181 -26.45 12.31 -15.20
C ARG A 181 -27.87 12.09 -14.69
N TYR A 182 -28.07 11.02 -13.91
CA TYR A 182 -29.36 10.78 -13.24
C TYR A 182 -29.75 11.99 -12.40
N LYS A 183 -28.84 12.49 -11.56
CA LYS A 183 -29.11 13.65 -10.70
C LYS A 183 -29.47 14.91 -11.47
N SER A 184 -28.95 15.12 -12.69
CA SER A 184 -29.30 16.27 -13.53
C SER A 184 -30.65 16.13 -14.25
N GLU A 185 -31.20 14.92 -14.30
CA GLU A 185 -32.50 14.61 -14.91
C GLU A 185 -33.65 14.63 -13.88
N PHE A 186 -33.32 14.79 -12.59
CA PHE A 186 -34.24 15.09 -11.48
C PHE A 186 -34.24 16.58 -11.14
#